data_AF-A0ABD7UZ20-F1
#
_entry.id   AF-A0ABD7UZ20-F1
#
_cell.length_a   1.000
_cell.length_b   1.000
_cell.length_c   1.000
_cell.angle_alpha   90.00
_cell.angle_beta   90.00
_cell.angle_gamma   90.00
#
_symmetry.space_group_name_H-M   'P 1'
#
loop_
_entity.id
_entity.type
_entity.pdbx_description
1 polymer ?
#
loop_
_entity_poly.entity_id
_entity_poly.type
_entity_poly.pdbx_seq_one_letter_code
_entity_poly.pdbx_strand_id
1 'polypeptide(L)' 'MSDVKCPSGQRVKKGESFTCSVKVGGQDQKVTVTFIDDDGKYEVSRPS' A
#
# COMPACT_ATOMS: atom_id res chain seq x y z
N MET A 1 1.35 18.52 1.07
CA MET A 1 1.92 17.39 0.33
C MET A 1 1.57 16.15 1.12
N SER A 2 0.95 15.14 0.50
CA SER A 2 0.67 13.88 1.17
C SER A 2 1.95 13.06 1.13
N ASP A 3 2.67 12.96 2.25
CA ASP A 3 3.87 12.13 2.35
C ASP A 3 3.45 10.65 2.36
N VAL A 4 3.47 10.03 1.18
CA VAL A 4 3.22 8.60 1.01
C VAL A 4 4.57 7.89 1.01
N LYS A 5 4.82 7.07 2.03
CA LYS A 5 5.97 6.17 2.11
C LYS A 5 5.50 4.74 1.90
N CYS A 6 5.64 4.27 0.66
CA CYS A 6 5.50 2.87 0.32
C CYS A 6 6.88 2.23 0.16
N PRO A 7 7.10 1.01 0.67
CA PRO A 7 8.30 0.25 0.36
C PRO A 7 8.35 -0.05 -1.14
N SER A 8 9.45 0.30 -1.81
CA SER A 8 9.70 -0.06 -3.21
C SER A 8 10.34 -1.45 -3.31
N GLY A 9 10.22 -2.09 -4.48
CA GLY A 9 10.81 -3.41 -4.73
C GLY A 9 10.01 -4.60 -4.20
N GLN A 10 8.72 -4.41 -3.89
CA GLN A 10 7.83 -5.53 -3.55
C GLN A 10 7.65 -6.45 -4.76
N ARG A 11 7.70 -7.76 -4.54
CA ARG A 11 7.42 -8.73 -5.60
C ARG A 11 5.95 -8.66 -5.94
N VAL A 12 5.68 -8.42 -7.22
CA VAL A 12 4.35 -8.56 -7.78
C VAL A 12 4.04 -10.04 -7.88
N LYS A 13 3.30 -10.55 -6.90
CA LYS A 13 2.83 -11.93 -6.87
C LYS A 13 1.46 -11.97 -6.21
N LYS A 14 0.54 -12.72 -6.81
CA LYS A 14 -0.81 -12.87 -6.29
C LYS A 14 -0.82 -13.32 -4.84
N GLY A 15 -1.54 -12.58 -4.00
CA GLY A 15 -1.68 -12.82 -2.57
C GLY A 15 -0.59 -12.19 -1.70
N GLU A 16 0.45 -11.59 -2.28
CA GLU A 16 1.40 -10.78 -1.52
C GLU A 16 0.74 -9.49 -1.04
N SER A 17 1.03 -9.10 0.20
CA SER A 17 0.52 -7.86 0.78
C SER A 17 1.62 -7.10 1.48
N PHE A 18 1.60 -5.77 1.37
CA PHE A 18 2.56 -4.89 2.02
C PHE A 18 1.86 -3.67 2.60
N THR A 19 2.45 -3.09 3.64
CA THR A 19 1.89 -1.93 4.33
C THR A 19 2.60 -0.66 3.86
N CYS A 20 1.82 0.35 3.46
CA CYS A 20 2.33 1.70 3.26
C CYS A 20 1.93 2.61 4.42
N SER A 21 2.83 3.50 4.79
CA SER A 21 2.56 4.58 5.74
C SER A 21 2.27 5.86 4.96
N VAL A 22 1.09 6.43 5.17
CA VAL A 22 0.63 7.64 4.48
C VAL A 22 0.31 8.72 5.49
N LYS A 23 0.79 9.94 5.27
CA LYS A 23 0.51 11.07 6.17
C LYS A 23 -0.69 11.85 5.67
N VAL A 24 -1.83 11.75 6.37
CA VAL A 24 -3.08 12.45 6.03
C VAL A 24 -3.42 13.42 7.14
N GLY A 25 -3.52 14.72 6.83
CA GLY A 25 -3.86 15.75 7.82
C GLY A 25 -2.86 15.90 8.98
N GLY A 26 -1.62 15.43 8.82
CA GLY A 26 -0.61 15.44 9.88
C GLY A 26 -0.53 14.16 10.72
N GLN A 27 -1.45 13.21 10.52
CA GLN A 27 -1.46 11.91 11.18
C GLN A 27 -0.90 10.82 10.24
N ASP A 28 -0.10 9.91 10.80
CA ASP A 28 0.38 8.73 10.08
C ASP A 28 -0.71 7.66 10.06
N GLN A 29 -1.13 7.32 8.85
CA GLN A 29 -2.14 6.32 8.54
C GLN A 29 -1.46 5.11 7.88
N LYS A 30 -1.96 3.91 8.15
CA LYS A 30 -1.44 2.67 7.57
C LYS A 30 -2.46 2.11 6.58
N VAL A 31 -2.02 1.87 5.35
CA VAL A 31 -2.82 1.17 4.34
C VAL A 31 -2.16 -0.15 3.99
N THR A 32 -2.98 -1.16 3.77
CA THR A 32 -2.52 -2.46 3.29
C THR A 32 -2.81 -2.55 1.81
N VAL A 33 -1.76 -2.83 1.04
CA VAL A 33 -1.84 -3.07 -0.39
C VAL A 33 -1.68 -4.56 -0.62
N THR A 34 -2.64 -5.17 -1.32
CA THR A 34 -2.61 -6.60 -1.64
C THR A 34 -2.62 -6.77 -3.15
N PHE A 35 -1.68 -7.54 -3.67
CA PHE A 35 -1.67 -7.92 -5.08
C PHE A 35 -2.71 -9.00 -5.33
N ILE A 36 -3.67 -8.72 -6.20
CA ILE A 36 -4.78 -9.63 -6.53
C ILE A 36 -4.46 -10.52 -7.73
N ASP A 37 -3.41 -10.21 -8.47
CA ASP A 37 -2.88 -11.02 -9.57
C ASP A 37 -1.35 -10.88 -9.71
N ASP A 38 -0.79 -11.68 -10.61
CA ASP A 38 0.63 -11.69 -10.95
C ASP A 38 0.98 -10.66 -12.04
N ASP A 39 -0.01 -9.97 -12.60
CA ASP A 39 0.14 -8.87 -13.57
C ASP A 39 0.36 -7.51 -12.88
N GLY A 40 0.20 -7.44 -11.56
CA GLY A 40 0.41 -6.21 -10.78
C GLY A 40 -0.84 -5.41 -10.50
N LYS A 41 -2.03 -5.98 -10.67
CA LYS A 41 -3.22 -5.40 -10.06
C LYS A 41 -3.13 -5.55 -8.56
N TYR A 42 -3.44 -4.45 -7.89
CA TYR A 42 -3.43 -4.35 -6.45
C TYR A 42 -4.73 -3.73 -5.97
N GLU A 43 -5.14 -4.13 -4.78
CA GLU A 43 -6.21 -3.51 -4.03
C GLU A 43 -5.63 -2.84 -2.80
N VAL A 44 -6.15 -1.65 -2.48
CA VAL A 44 -5.71 -0.87 -1.33
C VAL A 44 -6.86 -0.79 -0.33
N SER A 45 -6.64 -1.22 0.91
CA SER A 45 -7.60 -0.99 1.97
C SER A 45 -7.68 0.51 2.30
N ARG A 46 -8.90 1.03 2.45
CA ARG A 46 -9.07 2.44 2.85
C ARG A 46 -8.49 2.65 4.26
N PRO A 47 -7.65 3.68 4.46
CA PRO A 47 -7.25 4.10 5.79
C PRO A 47 -8.47 4.64 6.55
N SER A 48 -8.59 4.29 7.83
CA SER A 48 -9.68 4.70 8.73
C SER A 48 -9.49 6.10 9.29
#